data_AF-A0A5B6V035-F1
#
_entry.id   AF-A0A5B6V035-F1
#
_cell.length_a   1.000
_cell.length_b   1.000
_cell.length_c   1.000
_cell.angle_alpha   90.00
_cell.angle_beta   90.00
_cell.angle_gamma   90.00
#
_symmetry.space_group_name_H-M   'P 1'
#
loop_
_entity.id
_entity.type
_entity.pdbx_description
1 polymer ?
#
loop_
_entity_poly.entity_id
_entity_poly.type
_entity_poly.pdbx_seq_one_letter_code
_entity_poly.pdbx_strand_id
1 'polypeptide(L)'
;MILGMMAEVTTAFAAVGITICSCVAETDRRRGMAVMSIYILFSIVISTNHSFVSQVNACSRVDLIPGVLGWSVGCSWPSSTENNQLLEC
;
A
#
# COMPACT_ATOMS: atom_id res chain seq x y z
N MET A 1 0.19 -0.75 -20.36
CA MET A 1 1.08 -1.49 -19.44
C MET A 1 0.94 -0.98 -18.01
N ILE A 2 1.21 0.30 -17.72
CA ILE A 2 1.16 0.87 -16.35
C ILE A 2 -0.20 0.72 -15.66
N LEU A 3 -1.32 0.89 -16.39
CA LEU A 3 -2.68 0.70 -15.83
C LEU A 3 -2.94 -0.74 -15.35
N GLY A 4 -2.37 -1.75 -16.02
CA GLY A 4 -2.52 -3.15 -15.62
C GLY A 4 -1.76 -3.44 -14.32
N MET A 5 -0.53 -2.92 -14.22
CA MET A 5 0.26 -3.04 -12.99
C MET A 5 -0.40 -2.32 -11.81
N MET A 6 -0.99 -1.14 -12.03
CA MET A 6 -1.75 -0.44 -11.00
C MET A 6 -2.91 -1.29 -10.49
N ALA A 7 -3.68 -1.92 -11.40
CA ALA A 7 -4.78 -2.79 -11.02
C ALA A 7 -4.32 -4.03 -10.23
N GLU A 8 -3.18 -4.62 -10.58
CA GLU A 8 -2.62 -5.75 -9.82
C GLU A 8 -2.18 -5.32 -8.41
N VAL A 9 -1.51 -4.17 -8.28
CA VAL A 9 -1.10 -3.61 -6.98
C VAL A 9 -2.32 -3.31 -6.10
N THR A 10 -3.34 -2.66 -6.65
CA THR A 10 -4.56 -2.34 -5.88
C THR A 10 -5.33 -3.59 -5.48
N THR A 11 -5.37 -4.60 -6.34
CA THR A 11 -6.00 -5.90 -6.05
C THR A 11 -5.26 -6.63 -4.93
N ALA A 12 -3.92 -6.63 -4.94
CA ALA A 12 -3.12 -7.24 -3.89
C ALA A 12 -3.38 -6.59 -2.52
N PHE A 13 -3.55 -5.26 -2.49
CA PHE A 13 -3.91 -4.51 -1.28
C PHE A 13 -5.35 -4.76 -0.84
N ALA A 14 -6.31 -4.77 -1.76
CA ALA A 14 -7.70 -5.09 -1.44
C ALA A 14 -7.85 -6.50 -0.85
N ALA A 15 -7.08 -7.48 -1.34
CA ALA A 15 -7.13 -8.86 -0.87
C ALA A 15 -6.72 -9.04 0.60
N VAL A 16 -6.02 -8.06 1.19
CA VAL A 16 -5.61 -8.08 2.60
C VAL A 16 -6.34 -7.03 3.44
N GLY A 17 -7.38 -6.39 2.89
CA GLY A 17 -8.19 -5.40 3.60
C GLY A 17 -7.53 -4.03 3.75
N ILE A 18 -6.59 -3.68 2.88
CA ILE A 18 -6.01 -2.33 2.84
C ILE A 18 -6.90 -1.43 2.00
N THR A 19 -7.30 -0.29 2.57
CA THR A 19 -8.04 0.74 1.83
C THR A 19 -7.05 1.73 1.22
N ILE A 20 -7.16 1.99 -0.08
CA ILE A 20 -6.35 2.99 -0.77
C ILE A 20 -7.08 4.33 -0.68
N CYS A 21 -6.47 5.32 -0.03
CA CYS A 21 -7.04 6.65 0.13
C CYS A 21 -6.67 7.60 -1.01
N SER A 22 -5.43 7.49 -1.52
CA SER A 22 -4.95 8.33 -2.60
C SER A 22 -3.84 7.62 -3.37
N CYS A 23 -3.73 7.90 -4.66
CA CYS A 23 -2.64 7.40 -5.49
C CYS A 23 -2.18 8.48 -6.45
N VAL A 24 -0.86 8.59 -6.61
CA VAL A 24 -0.21 9.47 -7.57
C VAL A 24 0.78 8.62 -8.35
N ALA A 25 0.67 8.65 -9.68
CA ALA A 25 1.57 7.95 -10.57
C ALA A 25 2.27 8.94 -11.49
N GLU A 26 3.59 8.91 -11.48
CA GLU A 26 4.43 9.70 -12.37
C GLU A 26 5.15 8.77 -13.35
N THR A 27 5.16 9.13 -14.63
CA THR A 27 5.85 8.35 -15.66
C THR A 27 7.01 9.14 -16.23
N ASP A 28 8.22 8.64 -16.02
CA ASP A 28 9.42 9.13 -16.70
C ASP A 28 9.52 8.45 -18.08
N ARG A 29 8.97 9.13 -19.10
CA ARG A 29 9.03 8.67 -20.50
C ARG A 29 10.46 8.62 -21.06
N ARG A 30 11.41 9.37 -20.51
CA ARG A 30 12.81 9.36 -20.99
C ARG A 30 13.54 8.12 -20.51
N ARG A 31 13.23 7.66 -19.30
CA ARG A 31 13.82 6.45 -18.72
C ARG A 31 12.97 5.20 -18.95
N GLY A 32 11.75 5.35 -19.47
CA GLY A 32 10.81 4.24 -19.64
C GLY A 32 10.32 3.66 -18.31
N MET A 33 10.37 4.45 -17.23
CA MET A 33 10.04 4.02 -15.87
C MET A 33 8.82 4.79 -15.34
N ALA A 34 8.15 4.23 -14.37
CA ALA A 34 7.08 4.91 -13.64
C ALA A 34 7.29 4.75 -12.14
N VAL A 35 6.96 5.81 -11.39
CA VAL A 35 6.93 5.82 -9.93
C VAL A 35 5.47 5.95 -9.52
N MET A 36 5.04 5.09 -8.61
CA MET A 36 3.69 5.13 -8.06
C MET A 36 3.77 5.30 -6.55
N SER A 37 3.19 6.39 -6.07
CA SER A 37 3.05 6.71 -4.66
C SER A 37 1.60 6.45 -4.25
N ILE A 38 1.39 5.55 -3.31
CA ILE A 38 0.06 5.17 -2.84
C ILE A 38 -0.04 5.51 -1.36
N TYR A 39 -1.02 6.34 -1.01
CA TYR A 39 -1.40 6.57 0.38
C TYR A 39 -2.49 5.58 0.75
N ILE A 40 -2.18 4.72 1.70
CA ILE A 40 -3.06 3.63 2.15
C ILE A 40 -3.42 3.80 3.62
N LEU A 41 -4.60 3.36 3.97
CA LEU A 41 -5.03 3.20 5.35
C LEU A 41 -5.01 1.72 5.74
N PHE A 42 -4.43 1.46 6.90
CA PHE A 42 -4.44 0.14 7.53
C PHE A 42 -5.46 0.12 8.67
N SER A 43 -6.52 -0.68 8.53
CA SER A 43 -7.39 -1.00 9.66
C SER A 43 -6.75 -2.13 10.46
N ILE A 44 -5.97 -1.75 11.48
CA ILE A 44 -5.35 -2.71 12.39
C ILE A 44 -6.37 -3.04 13.47
N VAL A 45 -6.95 -4.24 13.44
CA VAL A 45 -7.61 -4.79 14.63
C VAL A 45 -6.49 -5.11 15.61
N ILE A 46 -6.27 -4.24 16.59
CA ILE A 46 -5.22 -4.37 17.59
C ILE A 46 -5.56 -5.57 18.48
N SER A 47 -5.11 -6.76 18.09
CA SER A 47 -4.75 -7.81 19.04
C SER A 47 -3.25 -7.69 19.27
N THR A 48 -2.90 -7.27 20.48
CA THR A 48 -1.57 -7.05 21.00
C THR A 48 -0.52 -8.02 20.42
N ASN A 49 0.57 -7.45 19.89
CA ASN A 49 1.81 -8.11 19.43
C ASN A 49 1.82 -8.95 18.13
N HIS A 50 0.71 -9.18 17.43
CA HIS A 50 0.70 -10.07 16.24
C HIS A 50 0.10 -9.45 14.97
N SER A 51 0.27 -8.14 14.74
CA SER A 51 -0.33 -7.46 13.56
C SER A 51 0.66 -6.85 12.56
N PHE A 52 1.96 -6.74 12.88
CA PHE A 52 2.96 -6.26 11.91
C PHE A 52 3.34 -7.32 10.86
N VAL A 53 3.16 -8.60 11.19
CA VAL A 53 3.54 -9.73 10.31
C VAL A 53 2.60 -9.82 9.10
N SER A 54 1.32 -9.48 9.25
CA SER A 54 0.36 -9.47 8.13
C SER A 54 0.63 -8.29 7.17
N GLN A 55 1.09 -7.15 7.69
CA GLN A 55 1.48 -5.97 6.92
C GLN A 55 2.64 -6.26 5.96
N VAL A 56 3.75 -6.82 6.48
CA VAL A 56 4.93 -7.13 5.65
C VAL A 56 4.61 -8.18 4.59
N ASN A 57 3.75 -9.17 4.93
CA ASN A 57 3.35 -10.23 4.01
C ASN A 57 2.38 -9.77 2.91
N ALA A 58 1.55 -8.76 3.18
CA ALA A 58 0.71 -8.16 2.15
C ALA A 58 1.57 -7.39 1.14
N CYS A 59 2.52 -6.60 1.65
CA CYS A 59 3.31 -5.73 0.82
C CYS A 59 4.43 -6.48 0.06
N SER A 60 4.92 -7.62 0.56
CA SER A 60 5.84 -8.50 -0.18
C SER A 60 5.26 -9.05 -1.48
N ARG A 61 3.92 -9.09 -1.63
CA ARG A 61 3.27 -9.48 -2.89
C ARG A 61 3.49 -8.47 -4.01
N VAL A 62 3.82 -7.21 -3.68
CA VAL A 62 4.09 -6.16 -4.66
C VAL A 62 5.39 -6.43 -5.42
N ASP A 63 6.40 -7.03 -4.77
CA ASP A 63 7.65 -7.46 -5.44
C ASP A 63 7.41 -8.51 -6.53
N LEU A 64 6.34 -9.31 -6.40
CA LEU A 64 6.04 -10.40 -7.32
C LEU A 64 5.31 -9.92 -8.59
N ILE A 65 4.89 -8.65 -8.65
CA ILE A 65 4.16 -8.10 -9.79
C ILE A 65 5.16 -7.83 -10.94
N PRO A 66 4.97 -8.45 -12.12
CA PRO A 66 5.87 -8.28 -13.24
C PRO A 66 6.04 -6.80 -13.65
N GLY A 67 7.29 -6.32 -13.65
CA GLY A 67 7.64 -4.95 -14.02
C GLY A 67 7.83 -3.98 -12.85
N VAL A 68 7.56 -4.40 -11.61
CA VAL A 68 7.96 -3.64 -10.41
C VAL A 68 9.47 -3.76 -10.25
N LEU A 69 10.18 -2.63 -10.29
CA LEU A 69 11.64 -2.57 -10.14
C LEU A 69 12.10 -2.47 -8.68
N GLY A 70 11.18 -2.08 -7.80
CA GLY A 70 11.37 -1.94 -6.36
C GLY A 70 10.19 -1.20 -5.73
N TRP A 71 9.94 -1.43 -4.45
CA TRP A 71 8.92 -0.72 -3.68
C TRP A 71 9.42 -0.43 -2.27
N SER A 72 8.75 0.51 -1.61
CA SER A 72 8.98 0.84 -0.21
C SER A 72 7.66 1.27 0.43
N VAL A 73 7.57 1.13 1.75
CA VAL A 73 6.43 1.63 2.52
C VAL A 73 6.94 2.48 3.68
N GLY A 74 6.28 3.63 3.87
CA GLY A 74 6.38 4.44 5.07
C GLY A 74 5.08 4.35 5.84
N CYS A 75 5.16 4.19 7.17
CA CYS A 75 4.00 4.22 8.05
C CYS A 75 3.97 5.55 8.80
N SER A 76 2.85 6.28 8.70
CA SER A 76 2.54 7.39 9.58
C SER A 76 1.61 6.87 10.67
N TRP A 77 2.11 6.73 11.91
CA TRP A 77 1.28 6.26 13.02
C TRP A 77 0.61 7.47 13.71
N PRO A 78 -0.73 7.58 13.71
CA PRO A 78 -1.41 8.59 14.52
C PRO A 78 -1.14 8.30 16.00
N SER A 79 -0.86 9.34 16.79
CA SER A 79 -0.63 9.18 18.23
C SER A 79 -1.82 8.45 18.87
N SER A 80 -1.53 7.50 19.76
CA SER A 80 -2.48 6.55 20.35
C SER A 80 -3.64 7.15 21.16
N THR A 81 -3.76 8.47 21.20
CA THR A 81 -4.76 9.21 21.95
C THR A 81 -5.99 9.57 21.09
N GLU A 82 -5.89 9.45 19.77
CA GLU A 82 -6.99 9.66 18.83
C GLU A 82 -7.29 8.35 18.08
N ASN A 83 -8.58 8.06 17.88
CA ASN A 83 -9.13 7.05 16.96
C ASN A 83 -9.39 5.62 17.45
N ASN A 84 -10.47 5.50 18.23
CA ASN A 84 -11.47 4.45 18.01
C ASN A 84 -12.43 4.77 16.84
N GLN A 85 -12.17 5.84 16.08
CA GLN A 85 -12.92 6.14 14.87
C GLN A 85 -12.18 5.49 13.71
N LEU A 86 -12.89 4.65 12.97
CA LEU A 86 -12.51 4.26 11.62
C LEU A 86 -11.99 5.51 10.92
N LEU A 87 -10.68 5.57 10.64
CA LEU A 87 -10.17 6.62 9.77
C LEU A 87 -10.88 6.38 8.43
N GLU A 88 -11.76 7.27 8.04
CA GLU A 88 -12.30 7.26 6.68
C GLU A 88 -11.32 8.05 5.82
N CYS A 89 -10.89 7.42 4.71
CA CYS A 89 -10.49 8.19 3.55
C CYS A 89 -11.75 8.92 3.04
#